data_AF-A0A3E0IC54-F1
#
_entry.id   AF-A0A3E0IC54-F1
#
_cell.length_a   1.000
_cell.length_b   1.000
_cell.length_c   1.000
_cell.angle_alpha   90.00
_cell.angle_beta   90.00
_cell.angle_gamma   90.00
#
_symmetry.space_group_name_H-M   'P 1'
#
loop_
_entity.id
_entity.type
_entity.pdbx_description
1 polymer ?
#
loop_
_entity_poly.entity_id
_entity_poly.type
_entity_poly.pdbx_seq_one_letter_code
_entity_poly.pdbx_strand_id
1 'polypeptide(L)' 'MTERARSLGADAVVGIDLDYETVGANGGMLMVTASGTTIKI' A
#
# COMPACT_ATOMS: atom_id res chain seq x y z
N MET A 1 5.31 2.72 0.08
CA MET A 1 4.17 3.65 0.23
C MET A 1 4.58 4.96 0.90
N THR A 2 4.98 4.95 2.18
CA THR A 2 5.32 6.16 2.96
C THR A 2 6.45 7.00 2.36
N GLU A 3 7.52 6.36 1.90
CA GLU A 3 8.65 7.09 1.29
C GLU A 3 8.24 7.88 0.04
N ARG A 4 7.40 7.27 -0.80
CA ARG A 4 6.80 7.93 -1.97
C ARG A 4 5.86 9.07 -1.56
N ALA A 5 5.06 8.91 -0.51
CA ALA A 5 4.21 9.98 0.00
C ALA A 5 5.05 11.19 0.47
N ARG A 6 6.15 10.92 1.19
CA ARG A 6 7.10 11.94 1.62
C ARG A 6 7.79 12.64 0.45
N SER A 7 8.20 11.91 -0.59
CA SER A 7 8.80 12.52 -1.79
C SER A 7 7.82 13.42 -2.55
N LEU A 8 6.51 13.20 -2.39
CA LEU A 8 5.45 14.05 -2.94
C LEU A 8 5.10 15.23 -2.02
N GLY A 9 5.73 15.36 -0.86
CA GLY A 9 5.46 16.43 0.11
C GLY A 9 4.13 16.28 0.85
N ALA A 10 3.60 15.06 0.94
CA ALA A 10 2.38 14.76 1.69
C ALA A 10 2.65 14.63 3.19
N ASP A 11 1.69 15.06 4.00
CA ASP A 11 1.73 14.98 5.48
C ASP A 11 1.14 13.68 6.00
N ALA A 12 0.21 13.08 5.25
CA ALA A 12 -0.46 11.85 5.62
C ALA A 12 -0.84 10.99 4.41
N VAL A 13 -1.10 9.71 4.67
CA VAL A 13 -1.75 8.80 3.73
C VAL A 13 -3.02 8.27 4.39
N VAL A 14 -4.16 8.53 3.76
CA VAL A 14 -5.50 8.27 4.31
C VAL A 14 -6.25 7.25 3.46
N GLY A 15 -7.27 6.61 4.05
CA GLY A 15 -8.05 5.58 3.39
C GLY A 15 -7.18 4.40 2.98
N ILE A 16 -6.38 3.88 3.93
CA ILE A 16 -5.53 2.72 3.68
C ILE A 16 -6.40 1.48 3.52
N ASP A 17 -6.18 0.73 2.44
CA ASP A 17 -6.77 -0.58 2.22
C ASP A 17 -5.68 -1.65 2.09
N LEU A 18 -5.99 -2.86 2.56
CA LEU A 18 -5.08 -3.99 2.61
C LEU A 18 -5.70 -5.20 1.92
N ASP A 19 -5.10 -5.59 0.81
CA ASP A 19 -5.48 -6.77 0.05
C ASP A 19 -4.52 -7.93 0.31
N TYR A 20 -5.09 -9.12 0.44
CA TYR A 20 -4.36 -10.36 0.65
C TYR A 20 -4.70 -11.32 -0.48
N GLU A 21 -3.68 -11.78 -1.19
CA GLU A 21 -3.87 -12.69 -2.31
C GLU A 21 -2.89 -13.85 -2.22
N THR A 22 -3.40 -15.05 -2.41
CA THR A 22 -2.57 -16.25 -2.51
C THR A 22 -2.05 -16.39 -3.93
N VAL A 23 -0.74 -16.40 -4.11
CA VAL A 23 -0.07 -16.41 -5.43
C VAL A 23 0.97 -17.54 -5.55
N GLY A 24 1.40 -17.83 -6.77
CA GLY A 24 2.36 -18.89 -7.10
C GLY A 24 1.71 -20.24 -7.46
N ALA A 25 2.48 -21.12 -8.09
CA ALA A 25 1.99 -22.33 -8.77
C ALA A 25 1.16 -23.29 -7.89
N ASN A 26 1.23 -23.19 -6.56
CA ASN A 26 0.43 -23.96 -5.61
C ASN A 26 -0.03 -23.12 -4.41
N GLY A 27 -0.17 -21.80 -4.59
CA GLY A 27 -0.53 -20.89 -3.48
C GLY A 27 0.50 -20.85 -2.34
N GLY A 28 1.76 -21.13 -2.64
CA GLY A 28 2.84 -21.18 -1.66
C GLY A 28 3.32 -19.82 -1.18
N MET A 29 2.78 -18.73 -1.72
CA MET A 29 3.13 -17.36 -1.32
C MET A 29 1.87 -16.56 -1.04
N LEU A 30 1.93 -15.74 0.01
CA LEU A 30 0.91 -14.75 0.33
C LEU A 30 1.43 -13.38 -0.08
N MET A 31 0.78 -12.76 -1.06
CA MET A 31 1.01 -11.39 -1.44
C MET A 31 0.13 -10.49 -0.58
N VAL A 32 0.74 -9.45 -0.02
CA VAL A 32 0.03 -8.42 0.74
C VAL A 32 0.24 -7.10 0.01
N THR A 33 -0.85 -6.45 -0.39
CA THR A 33 -0.83 -5.17 -1.07
C THR A 33 -1.46 -4.11 -0.18
N ALA A 34 -0.81 -2.94 -0.10
CA ALA A 34 -1.35 -1.78 0.62
C ALA A 34 -1.56 -0.63 -0.37
N SER A 35 -2.76 -0.05 -0.36
CA SER A 35 -3.14 1.09 -1.19
C SER A 35 -3.73 2.21 -0.33
N GLY A 36 -3.75 3.45 -0.85
CA GLY A 36 -4.30 4.60 -0.12
C GLY A 36 -4.01 5.94 -0.80
N THR A 37 -4.58 7.01 -0.27
CA THR A 37 -4.53 8.36 -0.87
C THR A 37 -3.59 9.28 -0.09
N THR A 38 -2.61 9.86 -0.76
CA THR A 38 -1.68 10.83 -0.16
C THR A 38 -2.33 12.21 -0.09
N ILE A 39 -2.28 12.87 1.06
CA ILE A 39 -2.83 14.22 1.27
C ILE A 39 -1.80 15.16 1.89
N LYS A 40 -1.95 16.46 1.61
CA LYS A 40 -1.22 17.56 2.26
C LYS A 40 -2.25 18.49 2.91
N ILE A 41 -1.96 18.97 4.11
CA ILE A 41 -2.87 19.83 4.89
C ILE A 41 -2.37 21.28 4.84
#